data_AF-A0A4Q4RKF5-F1
#
_entry.id   AF-A0A4Q4RKF5-F1
#
_cell.length_a   1.000
_cell.length_b   1.000
_cell.length_c   1.000
_cell.angle_alpha   90.00
_cell.angle_beta   90.00
_cell.angle_gamma   90.00
#
_symmetry.space_group_name_H-M   'P 1'
#
loop_
_entity.id
_entity.type
_entity.pdbx_description
1 polymer ?
#
loop_
_entity_poly.entity_id
_entity_poly.type
_entity_poly.pdbx_seq_one_letter_code
_entity_poly.pdbx_strand_id
1 'polypeptide(L)'
;MLSTRGRRYAALDLAAGYTKNRGHLYDKTKHPTGLVSFSNAENLLMREEVLDYIKTKCIPSLEPDTLTYHDGPFGSKRLRQAMAAFINKRFSPVSAVTIDQVSFVSGVTALNDILSLCMTDGETDGLLLGMPIYGSFYPDMASMSK
;
A
#
# COMPACT_ATOMS: atom_id res chain seq x y z
N MET A 1 20.99 -17.33 -11.36
CA MET A 1 21.85 -16.41 -10.60
C MET A 1 21.08 -15.12 -10.35
N LEU A 2 21.06 -14.59 -9.12
CA LEU A 2 20.46 -13.28 -8.80
C LEU A 2 21.41 -12.14 -9.16
N SER A 3 20.89 -10.97 -9.55
CA SER A 3 21.68 -9.74 -9.70
C SER A 3 22.23 -9.25 -8.36
N THR A 4 23.17 -8.30 -8.37
CA THR A 4 23.69 -7.67 -7.13
C THR A 4 22.56 -7.10 -6.28
N ARG A 5 21.65 -6.33 -6.90
CA ARG A 5 20.44 -5.82 -6.27
C ARG A 5 19.55 -6.92 -5.71
N GLY A 6 19.30 -7.98 -6.49
CA GLY A 6 18.47 -9.10 -6.04
C GLY A 6 19.05 -9.83 -4.83
N ARG A 7 20.39 -9.96 -4.74
CA ARG A 7 21.05 -10.52 -3.55
C ARG A 7 20.92 -9.63 -2.33
N ARG A 8 21.10 -8.30 -2.49
CA ARG A 8 20.96 -7.32 -1.40
C ARG A 8 19.53 -7.33 -0.83
N TYR A 9 18.53 -7.27 -1.70
CA TYR A 9 17.12 -7.30 -1.28
C TYR A 9 16.77 -8.61 -0.58
N ALA A 10 17.22 -9.76 -1.11
CA ALA A 10 16.99 -11.05 -0.46
C ALA A 10 17.64 -11.14 0.94
N ALA A 11 18.76 -10.46 1.16
CA ALA A 11 19.44 -10.42 2.45
C ALA A 11 18.72 -9.58 3.52
N LEU A 12 17.72 -8.76 3.16
CA LEU A 12 16.92 -7.98 4.11
C LEU A 12 15.98 -8.86 4.95
N ASP A 13 15.69 -10.08 4.49
CA ASP A 13 14.88 -11.09 5.18
C ASP A 13 13.55 -10.53 5.75
N LEU A 14 12.86 -9.72 4.94
CA LEU A 14 11.63 -9.01 5.35
C LEU A 14 10.51 -9.96 5.81
N ALA A 15 10.53 -11.20 5.32
CA ALA A 15 9.55 -12.22 5.69
C ALA A 15 9.82 -12.84 7.07
N ALA A 16 11.01 -12.68 7.66
CA ALA A 16 11.39 -13.31 8.92
C ALA A 16 10.41 -13.05 10.06
N GLY A 17 9.79 -11.87 10.09
CA GLY A 17 8.79 -11.52 11.10
C GLY A 17 7.51 -12.36 11.02
N TYR A 18 7.16 -12.80 9.81
CA TYR A 18 5.93 -13.52 9.45
C TYR A 18 6.10 -15.04 9.46
N THR A 19 7.30 -15.55 9.26
CA THR A 19 7.58 -17.00 9.26
C THR A 19 7.71 -17.59 10.66
N LYS A 20 7.79 -16.76 11.70
CA LYS A 20 7.79 -17.21 13.10
C LYS A 20 6.45 -17.87 13.43
N ASN A 21 6.49 -19.15 13.77
CA ASN A 21 5.33 -19.84 14.33
C ASN A 21 5.05 -19.30 15.74
N ARG A 22 3.96 -18.54 15.88
CA ARG A 22 3.52 -17.95 17.16
C ARG A 22 2.36 -18.74 17.80
N GLY A 23 2.03 -19.92 17.27
CA GLY A 23 0.85 -20.67 17.65
C GLY A 23 -0.44 -20.06 17.09
N HIS A 24 -1.58 -20.54 17.57
CA HIS A 24 -2.89 -20.04 17.15
C HIS A 24 -3.17 -18.66 17.72
N LEU A 25 -3.76 -17.79 16.90
CA LEU A 25 -4.36 -16.54 17.39
C LEU A 25 -5.54 -16.86 18.31
N TYR A 26 -5.81 -15.94 19.23
CA TYR A 26 -6.96 -16.02 20.13
C TYR A 26 -8.27 -16.13 19.34
N ASP A 27 -9.08 -17.13 19.70
CA ASP A 27 -10.46 -17.28 19.29
C ASP A 27 -11.25 -17.78 20.49
N LYS A 28 -12.33 -17.08 20.86
CA LYS A 28 -13.12 -17.40 22.06
C LYS A 28 -13.60 -18.86 22.11
N THR A 29 -13.81 -19.50 20.96
CA THR A 29 -14.36 -20.86 20.84
C THR A 29 -13.30 -21.91 20.49
N LYS A 30 -12.44 -21.63 19.52
CA LYS A 30 -11.47 -22.60 18.96
C LYS A 30 -10.15 -22.58 19.73
N HIS A 31 -9.70 -21.41 20.15
CA HIS A 31 -8.41 -21.21 20.79
C HIS A 31 -8.53 -20.17 21.92
N PRO A 32 -9.28 -20.49 23.01
CA PRO A 32 -9.57 -19.53 24.08
C PRO A 32 -8.33 -19.09 24.86
N THR A 33 -7.23 -19.82 24.74
CA THR A 33 -5.90 -19.50 25.29
C THR A 33 -4.89 -19.06 24.21
N GLY A 34 -5.36 -18.79 22.98
CA GLY A 34 -4.53 -18.36 21.87
C GLY A 34 -3.97 -16.95 22.03
N LEU A 35 -3.03 -16.58 21.16
CA LEU A 35 -2.34 -15.30 21.20
C LEU A 35 -3.26 -14.14 20.75
N VAL A 36 -3.45 -13.15 21.61
CA VAL A 36 -4.02 -11.85 21.20
C VAL A 36 -2.91 -11.02 20.57
N SER A 37 -2.96 -10.85 19.25
CA SER A 37 -1.91 -10.13 18.52
C SER A 37 -2.25 -8.65 18.33
N PHE A 38 -1.27 -7.79 18.64
CA PHE A 38 -1.25 -6.36 18.31
C PHE A 38 -0.15 -6.03 17.28
N SER A 39 0.31 -7.02 16.52
CA SER A 39 1.47 -6.86 15.64
C SER A 39 1.18 -6.07 14.36
N ASN A 40 -0.08 -5.98 13.95
CA ASN A 40 -0.46 -5.44 12.65
C ASN A 40 -1.30 -4.17 12.83
N ALA A 41 -0.95 -3.12 12.10
CA ALA A 41 -1.75 -1.91 11.99
C ALA A 41 -2.85 -2.12 10.94
N GLU A 42 -3.89 -2.86 11.31
CA GLU A 42 -5.04 -3.16 10.44
C GLU A 42 -6.33 -2.56 10.99
N ASN A 43 -7.16 -1.99 10.12
CA ASN A 43 -8.48 -1.51 10.49
C ASN A 43 -9.55 -2.56 10.15
N LEU A 44 -9.94 -3.34 11.16
CA LEU A 44 -10.98 -4.37 11.02
C LEU A 44 -12.40 -3.83 11.29
N LEU A 45 -12.54 -2.58 11.71
CA LEU A 45 -13.84 -2.00 12.14
C LEU A 45 -14.83 -1.81 11.00
N MET A 46 -14.34 -1.73 9.75
CA MET A 46 -15.16 -1.47 8.56
C MET A 46 -15.25 -2.69 7.64
N ARG A 47 -14.81 -3.87 8.11
CA ARG A 47 -14.61 -5.03 7.24
C ARG A 47 -15.92 -5.53 6.63
N GLU A 48 -16.98 -5.58 7.42
CA GLU A 48 -18.28 -6.09 6.96
C GLU A 48 -18.95 -5.09 6.01
N GLU A 49 -18.83 -3.79 6.28
CA GLU A 49 -19.35 -2.72 5.44
C GLU A 49 -18.66 -2.68 4.08
N VAL A 50 -17.33 -2.80 4.07
CA VAL A 50 -16.55 -2.86 2.82
C VAL A 50 -16.90 -4.13 2.04
N LEU A 51 -17.02 -5.28 2.71
CA LEU A 51 -17.40 -6.54 2.08
C LEU A 51 -18.79 -6.47 1.44
N ASP A 52 -19.77 -5.91 2.15
CA ASP A 52 -21.11 -5.70 1.64
C ASP A 52 -21.09 -4.76 0.42
N TYR A 53 -20.39 -3.62 0.52
CA TYR A 53 -20.28 -2.67 -0.59
C TYR A 53 -19.64 -3.31 -1.83
N ILE A 54 -18.59 -4.11 -1.66
CA ILE A 54 -17.96 -4.83 -2.78
C ILE A 54 -18.99 -5.76 -3.45
N LYS A 55 -19.70 -6.57 -2.66
CA LYS A 55 -20.65 -7.56 -3.18
C LYS A 55 -21.87 -6.94 -3.83
N THR A 56 -22.42 -5.87 -3.24
CA THR A 56 -23.72 -5.33 -3.64
C THR A 56 -23.60 -4.13 -4.57
N LYS A 57 -22.46 -3.42 -4.58
CA LYS A 57 -22.24 -2.21 -5.40
C LYS A 57 -21.12 -2.39 -6.42
N CYS A 58 -19.95 -2.88 -6.02
CA CYS A 58 -18.80 -2.95 -6.93
C CYS A 58 -18.97 -4.04 -7.99
N ILE A 59 -19.23 -5.29 -7.58
CA ILE A 59 -19.32 -6.44 -8.51
C ILE A 59 -20.41 -6.22 -9.57
N PRO A 60 -21.64 -5.78 -9.22
CA PRO A 60 -22.67 -5.52 -10.22
C PRO A 60 -22.37 -4.34 -11.16
N SER A 61 -21.41 -3.47 -10.81
CA SER A 61 -21.02 -2.30 -11.62
C SER A 61 -19.84 -2.57 -12.56
N LEU A 62 -19.36 -3.81 -12.63
CA LEU A 62 -18.27 -4.19 -13.53
C LEU A 62 -18.78 -4.26 -14.97
N GLU A 63 -18.16 -3.48 -15.83
CA GLU A 63 -18.40 -3.49 -17.28
C GLU A 63 -17.24 -4.20 -18.00
N PRO A 64 -17.43 -4.75 -19.22
CA PRO A 64 -16.35 -5.37 -19.98
C PRO A 64 -15.10 -4.49 -20.11
N ASP A 65 -15.32 -3.20 -20.31
CA ASP A 65 -14.31 -2.15 -20.40
C ASP A 65 -13.45 -2.02 -19.12
N THR A 66 -14.00 -2.40 -17.95
CA THR A 66 -13.27 -2.44 -16.67
C THR A 66 -12.16 -3.50 -16.67
N LEU A 67 -12.25 -4.51 -17.55
CA LEU A 67 -11.27 -5.58 -17.70
C LEU A 67 -10.24 -5.30 -18.80
N THR A 68 -10.18 -4.06 -19.29
CA THR A 68 -9.25 -3.62 -20.33
C THR A 68 -8.29 -2.55 -19.80
N TYR A 69 -7.40 -2.06 -20.66
CA TYR A 69 -6.52 -0.93 -20.34
C TYR A 69 -7.28 0.41 -20.16
N HIS A 70 -8.56 0.46 -20.58
CA HIS A 70 -9.48 1.58 -20.39
C HIS A 70 -8.87 2.97 -20.63
N ASP A 71 -8.81 3.81 -19.60
CA ASP A 71 -8.29 5.20 -19.64
C ASP A 71 -6.76 5.29 -19.77
N GLY A 72 -6.08 4.18 -20.02
CA GLY A 72 -4.64 4.11 -20.22
C GLY A 72 -3.85 3.97 -18.91
N PRO A 73 -2.53 4.26 -18.95
CA PRO A 73 -1.61 3.95 -17.85
C PRO A 73 -1.78 4.84 -16.62
N PHE A 74 -2.61 5.89 -16.71
CA PHE A 74 -2.79 6.89 -15.65
C PHE A 74 -3.87 6.52 -14.62
N GLY A 75 -4.51 5.36 -14.80
CA GLY A 75 -5.64 4.91 -13.99
C GLY A 75 -6.97 5.57 -14.41
N SER A 76 -8.06 4.93 -14.00
CA SER A 76 -9.42 5.32 -14.37
C SER A 76 -9.71 6.80 -14.04
N LYS A 77 -10.25 7.55 -15.02
CA LYS A 77 -10.69 8.94 -14.84
C LYS A 77 -11.70 9.06 -13.70
N ARG A 78 -12.68 8.13 -13.68
CA ARG A 78 -13.70 8.07 -12.62
C ARG A 78 -13.07 7.95 -11.24
N LEU A 79 -12.07 7.07 -11.10
CA LEU A 79 -11.39 6.85 -9.82
C LEU A 79 -10.55 8.07 -9.40
N ARG A 80 -9.78 8.66 -10.31
CA ARG A 80 -9.00 9.87 -10.05
C ARG A 80 -9.88 11.06 -9.65
N GLN A 81 -11.01 11.24 -10.34
CA GLN A 81 -11.97 12.30 -10.01
C GLN A 81 -12.59 12.10 -8.62
N ALA A 82 -13.00 10.87 -8.30
CA ALA A 82 -13.55 10.55 -6.99
C ALA A 82 -12.53 10.78 -5.86
N MET A 83 -11.26 10.43 -6.09
CA MET A 83 -10.18 10.67 -5.13
C MET A 83 -9.90 12.16 -4.92
N ALA A 84 -9.78 12.94 -6.00
CA ALA A 84 -9.62 14.39 -5.90
C ALA A 84 -10.77 15.03 -5.11
N ALA A 85 -12.03 14.64 -5.40
CA ALA A 85 -13.20 15.10 -4.67
C ALA A 85 -13.17 14.70 -3.18
N PHE A 86 -12.76 13.47 -2.88
CA PHE A 86 -12.60 12.99 -1.51
C PHE A 86 -11.54 13.81 -0.75
N ILE A 87 -10.38 14.05 -1.37
CA ILE A 87 -9.28 14.81 -0.77
C ILE A 87 -9.73 16.24 -0.46
N ASN A 88 -10.33 16.92 -1.44
CA ASN A 88 -10.81 18.29 -1.30
C ASN A 88 -11.88 18.41 -0.21
N LYS A 89 -12.80 17.43 -0.13
CA LYS A 89 -13.87 17.42 0.86
C LYS A 89 -13.38 17.09 2.27
N ARG A 90 -12.42 16.17 2.42
CA ARG A 90 -12.02 15.62 3.74
C ARG A 90 -10.86 16.37 4.38
N PHE A 91 -9.93 16.89 3.59
CA PHE A 91 -8.70 17.52 4.09
C PHE A 91 -8.65 19.03 3.85
N SER A 92 -9.58 19.59 3.06
CA SER A 92 -9.68 21.04 2.78
C SER A 92 -8.32 21.69 2.47
N PRO A 93 -7.60 21.20 1.45
CA PRO A 93 -6.27 21.70 1.13
C PRO A 93 -6.32 23.19 0.72
N VAL A 94 -5.20 23.89 0.93
CA VAL A 94 -5.06 25.32 0.57
C VAL A 94 -5.34 25.57 -0.92
N SER A 95 -4.99 24.61 -1.78
CA SER A 95 -5.33 24.61 -3.20
C SER A 95 -6.07 23.31 -3.53
N ALA A 96 -7.15 23.44 -4.30
CA ALA A 96 -7.96 22.28 -4.69
C ALA A 96 -7.14 21.31 -5.55
N VAL A 97 -7.15 20.03 -5.18
CA VAL A 97 -6.53 18.94 -5.93
C VAL A 97 -7.35 18.68 -7.20
N THR A 98 -6.69 18.65 -8.35
CA THR A 98 -7.31 18.34 -9.64
C THR A 98 -7.13 16.87 -10.02
N ILE A 99 -7.90 16.41 -11.00
CA ILE A 99 -7.82 15.03 -11.52
C ILE A 99 -6.43 14.69 -12.10
N ASP A 100 -5.74 15.68 -12.65
CA ASP A 100 -4.42 15.52 -13.28
C ASP A 100 -3.28 15.43 -12.26
N GLN A 101 -3.56 15.77 -11.00
CA GLN A 101 -2.62 15.66 -9.88
C GLN A 101 -2.76 14.34 -9.10
N VAL A 102 -3.65 13.45 -9.54
CA VAL A 102 -3.88 12.15 -8.89
C VAL A 102 -3.43 11.03 -9.82
N SER A 103 -2.65 10.09 -9.29
CA SER A 103 -2.32 8.83 -9.94
C SER A 103 -2.42 7.68 -8.93
N PHE A 104 -2.44 6.45 -9.42
CA PHE A 104 -2.52 5.25 -8.59
C PHE A 104 -1.34 4.34 -8.86
N VAL A 105 -0.85 3.74 -7.78
CA VAL A 105 0.18 2.70 -7.78
C VAL A 105 -0.29 1.55 -6.90
N SER A 106 0.39 0.41 -7.00
CA SER A 106 0.02 -0.83 -6.28
C SER A 106 0.36 -0.77 -4.79
N GLY A 107 -0.29 0.14 -4.06
CA GLY A 107 -0.12 0.32 -2.62
C GLY A 107 1.05 1.22 -2.22
N VAL A 108 1.16 1.51 -0.92
CA VAL A 108 2.13 2.47 -0.39
C VAL A 108 3.58 1.98 -0.51
N THR A 109 3.81 0.66 -0.48
CA THR A 109 5.13 0.07 -0.70
C THR A 109 5.67 0.40 -2.10
N ALA A 110 4.85 0.24 -3.14
CA ALA A 110 5.23 0.64 -4.50
C ALA A 110 5.39 2.16 -4.63
N LEU A 111 4.58 2.94 -3.90
CA LEU A 111 4.70 4.39 -3.87
C LEU A 111 6.03 4.85 -3.27
N ASN A 112 6.45 4.26 -2.15
CA ASN A 112 7.73 4.57 -1.51
C ASN A 112 8.92 4.31 -2.45
N ASP A 113 8.90 3.21 -3.19
CA ASP A 113 9.92 2.87 -4.19
C ASP A 113 9.95 3.88 -5.36
N ILE A 114 8.77 4.22 -5.91
CA ILE A 114 8.69 5.22 -6.99
C ILE A 114 9.15 6.59 -6.49
N LEU A 115 8.80 6.98 -5.26
CA LEU A 115 9.22 8.24 -4.68
C LEU A 115 10.74 8.29 -4.47
N SER A 116 11.37 7.20 -4.02
CA SER A 116 12.83 7.18 -3.89
C SER A 116 13.50 7.34 -5.26
N LEU A 117 13.01 6.64 -6.29
CA LEU A 117 13.49 6.77 -7.67
C LEU A 117 13.31 8.17 -8.26
N CYS A 118 12.21 8.85 -7.97
CA CYS A 118 11.95 10.19 -8.50
C CYS A 118 12.73 11.30 -7.78
N MET A 119 13.12 11.07 -6.51
CA MET A 119 13.69 12.11 -5.64
C MET A 119 15.20 11.97 -5.40
N THR A 120 15.83 10.91 -5.91
CA THR A 120 17.26 10.62 -5.68
C THR A 120 17.97 10.23 -6.97
N ASP A 121 19.25 10.61 -7.11
CA ASP A 121 20.13 10.14 -8.19
C ASP A 121 21.08 9.04 -7.69
N GLY A 122 20.56 7.81 -7.63
CA GLY A 122 21.34 6.64 -7.24
C GLY A 122 21.63 6.55 -5.75
N GLU A 123 22.78 5.97 -5.38
CA GLU A 123 23.12 5.68 -3.97
C GLU A 123 23.77 6.87 -3.23
N THR A 124 24.05 7.98 -3.91
CA THR A 124 24.76 9.13 -3.32
C THR A 124 23.83 10.10 -2.60
N ASP A 125 22.54 10.06 -2.93
CA ASP A 125 21.53 10.87 -2.29
C ASP A 125 20.90 10.14 -1.10
N GLY A 126 20.30 10.93 -0.20
CA GLY A 126 19.63 10.41 0.99
C GLY A 126 18.27 11.05 1.21
N LEU A 127 17.33 10.27 1.73
CA LEU A 127 16.03 10.76 2.21
C LEU A 127 16.06 10.86 3.73
N LEU A 128 15.71 12.04 4.26
CA LEU A 128 15.61 12.25 5.70
C LEU A 128 14.23 11.82 6.21
N LEU A 129 14.20 10.98 7.25
CA LEU A 129 12.97 10.52 7.88
C LEU A 129 12.93 10.96 9.35
N GLY A 130 11.81 11.57 9.76
CA GLY A 130 11.59 11.99 11.14
C GLY A 130 11.31 10.80 12.04
N MET A 131 12.17 10.56 13.04
CA MET A 131 12.05 9.42 13.97
C MET A 131 11.00 9.67 15.07
N PRO A 132 10.25 8.63 15.52
CA PRO A 132 10.27 7.24 15.04
C PRO A 132 9.55 7.05 13.70
N ILE A 133 9.95 6.03 12.94
CA ILE A 133 9.48 5.80 11.57
C ILE A 133 8.75 4.46 11.39
N TYR A 134 8.01 4.34 10.29
CA TYR A 134 7.52 3.07 9.78
C TYR A 134 8.71 2.17 9.40
N GLY A 135 8.79 0.99 10.02
CA GLY A 135 9.94 0.08 9.90
C GLY A 135 10.24 -0.36 8.46
N SER A 136 9.24 -0.41 7.58
CA SER A 136 9.46 -0.82 6.20
C SER A 136 9.85 0.33 5.26
N PHE A 137 10.01 1.57 5.73
CA PHE A 137 10.49 2.64 4.84
C PHE A 137 11.85 2.34 4.21
N TYR A 138 12.81 1.84 4.99
CA TYR A 138 14.12 1.48 4.46
C TYR A 138 14.04 0.43 3.34
N PRO A 139 13.44 -0.76 3.55
CA PRO A 139 13.35 -1.75 2.48
C PRO A 139 12.46 -1.33 1.31
N ASP A 140 11.41 -0.54 1.54
CA ASP A 140 10.54 -0.05 0.48
C ASP A 140 11.26 0.97 -0.42
N MET A 141 12.12 1.84 0.15
CA MET A 141 12.83 2.89 -0.60
C MET A 141 14.16 2.41 -1.21
N ALA A 142 14.73 1.31 -0.69
CA ALA A 142 15.99 0.74 -1.16
C ALA A 142 15.82 -0.46 -2.13
N SER A 143 14.58 -0.84 -2.48
CA SER A 143 14.32 -1.96 -3.40
C SER A 143 14.95 -1.75 -4.77
N MET A 144 15.03 -0.49 -5.22
CA MET A 144 15.55 -0.11 -6.54
C MET A 144 16.89 0.64 -6.50
N SER A 145 17.46 0.93 -5.32
CA SER A 145 18.84 1.44 -5.21
C SER A 145 19.82 0.42 -5.82
N LYS A 146 20.88 0.92 -6.48
CA LYS A 146 21.76 0.12 -7.36
C LYS A 146 22.52 -1.00 -6.65
#